data_AF-X0UPQ7-F1
#
_entry.id   AF-X0UPQ7-F1
#
_cell.length_a   1.000
_cell.length_b   1.000
_cell.length_c   1.000
_cell.angle_alpha   90.00
_cell.angle_beta   90.00
_cell.angle_gamma   90.00
#
_symmetry.space_group_name_H-M   'P 1'
#
loop_
_entity.id
_entity.type
_entity.pdbx_description
1 polymer ?
#
loop_
_entity_poly.entity_id
_entity_poly.type
_entity_poly.pdbx_seq_one_letter_code
_entity_poly.pdbx_strand_id
1 'polypeptide(L)'
;MNKSDEINELATALAKAQGSITNASKSSANPFFKSKYADLAEVINTVKPVFSEHGLSVTQLPAYENGLVSVETVLMHSSGQWLSSTISSPVAKQDAQGVGST
;
A
#
# COMPACT_ATOMS: atom_id res chain seq x y z
N MET A 1 -0.32 -14.80 1.63
CA MET A 1 0.94 -14.10 1.26
C MET A 1 1.63 -14.96 0.22
N ASN A 2 1.98 -14.38 -0.92
CA ASN A 2 2.76 -14.99 -1.98
C ASN A 2 4.10 -14.26 -2.11
N LYS A 3 5.10 -14.90 -2.74
CA LYS A 3 6.42 -14.31 -2.98
C LYS A 3 7.15 -15.03 -4.11
N SER A 4 8.18 -14.39 -4.65
CA SER A 4 9.20 -15.07 -5.46
C SER A 4 9.95 -16.14 -4.66
N ASP A 5 10.64 -17.04 -5.36
CA ASP A 5 11.44 -18.11 -4.74
C ASP A 5 12.45 -17.52 -3.73
N GLU A 6 13.22 -16.53 -4.19
CA GLU A 6 14.14 -15.74 -3.39
C GLU A 6 13.58 -14.35 -3.06
N ILE A 7 13.92 -13.84 -1.87
CA ILE A 7 13.51 -12.51 -1.39
C ILE A 7 14.66 -11.72 -0.74
N ASN A 8 15.91 -12.21 -0.85
CA ASN A 8 17.07 -11.62 -0.19
C ASN A 8 17.34 -10.17 -0.62
N GLU A 9 17.24 -9.85 -1.91
CA GLU A 9 17.46 -8.49 -2.42
C GLU A 9 16.30 -7.58 -2.04
N LEU A 10 15.06 -8.07 -2.20
CA LEU A 10 13.87 -7.35 -1.78
C LEU A 10 13.90 -7.01 -0.28
N ALA A 11 14.22 -7.99 0.57
CA ALA A 11 14.28 -7.81 2.01
C ALA A 11 15.39 -6.83 2.41
N THR A 12 16.55 -6.90 1.73
CA THR A 12 17.66 -5.97 1.97
C THR A 12 17.29 -4.54 1.59
N ALA A 13 16.68 -4.35 0.41
CA ALA A 13 16.21 -3.05 -0.04
C ALA A 13 15.13 -2.49 0.89
N LEU A 14 14.17 -3.32 1.30
CA LEU A 14 13.09 -2.92 2.20
C LEU A 14 13.61 -2.52 3.59
N ALA A 15 14.57 -3.25 4.15
CA ALA A 15 15.19 -2.91 5.43
C ALA A 15 15.91 -1.55 5.36
N LYS A 16 16.63 -1.27 4.27
CA LYS A 16 17.28 0.04 4.05
C LYS A 16 16.26 1.15 3.88
N ALA A 17 15.25 0.93 3.05
CA ALA A 17 14.17 1.89 2.81
C ALA A 17 13.43 2.25 4.10
N GLN A 18 13.10 1.27 4.94
CA GLN A 18 12.44 1.52 6.23
C GLN A 18 13.27 2.40 7.17
N GLY A 19 14.60 2.29 7.13
CA GLY A 19 15.49 3.18 7.90
C GLY A 19 15.52 4.62 7.37
N SER A 20 15.27 4.83 6.08
CA SER A 20 15.25 6.14 5.42
C SER A 20 13.87 6.82 5.42
N ILE A 21 12.78 6.05 5.60
CA ILE A 21 11.42 6.59 5.66
C ILE A 21 11.26 7.43 6.94
N THR A 22 10.89 8.70 6.74
CA THR A 22 10.50 9.59 7.83
C THR A 22 9.00 9.45 8.14
N ASN A 23 8.58 9.94 9.30
CA ASN A 23 7.16 10.00 9.61
C ASN A 23 6.46 11.02 8.71
N ALA A 24 5.39 10.60 8.04
CA ALA A 24 4.53 11.47 7.26
C ALA A 24 3.97 12.61 8.13
N SER A 25 3.97 13.83 7.61
CA SER A 25 3.52 14.99 8.36
C SER A 25 2.02 14.91 8.64
N LYS A 26 1.60 15.14 9.89
CA LYS A 26 0.17 15.23 10.24
C LYS A 26 -0.33 16.64 9.97
N SER A 27 -0.38 17.03 8.68
CA SER A 27 -0.76 18.39 8.25
C SER A 27 -2.28 18.54 8.05
N SER A 28 -2.99 17.46 7.75
CA SER A 28 -4.43 17.45 7.51
C SER A 28 -5.24 17.47 8.81
N ALA A 29 -6.28 18.30 8.85
CA ALA A 29 -7.13 18.49 10.03
C ALA A 29 -8.49 17.80 9.83
N ASN A 30 -8.91 17.01 10.81
CA ASN A 30 -10.25 16.45 10.84
C ASN A 30 -11.18 17.36 11.67
N PRO A 31 -12.15 18.08 11.05
CA PRO A 31 -13.01 19.01 11.75
C PRO A 31 -13.99 18.33 12.73
N PHE A 32 -14.29 17.05 12.54
CA PHE A 32 -15.20 16.28 13.39
C PHE A 32 -14.49 15.75 14.64
N PHE A 33 -13.23 15.33 14.49
CA PHE A 33 -12.46 14.68 15.56
C PHE A 33 -11.39 15.58 16.19
N LYS A 34 -11.27 16.85 15.75
CA LYS A 34 -10.27 17.83 16.21
C LYS A 34 -8.83 17.29 16.25
N SER A 35 -8.53 16.32 15.40
CA SER A 35 -7.25 15.65 15.33
C SER A 35 -6.55 15.96 14.01
N LYS A 36 -5.21 15.97 14.06
CA LYS A 36 -4.39 16.03 12.85
C LYS A 36 -4.02 14.62 12.42
N TYR A 37 -4.08 14.35 11.12
CA TYR A 37 -3.71 13.08 10.50
C TYR A 37 -2.81 13.33 9.29
N ALA A 38 -2.00 12.33 8.95
CA ALA A 38 -1.32 12.30 7.66
C ALA A 38 -2.34 11.76 6.66
N ASP A 39 -2.69 12.55 5.66
CA ASP A 39 -3.54 12.06 4.58
C ASP A 39 -2.75 11.09 3.68
N LEU A 40 -3.49 10.35 2.85
CA LEU A 40 -2.90 9.35 1.97
C LEU A 40 -1.87 9.96 1.01
N ALA A 41 -2.10 11.19 0.53
CA ALA A 41 -1.18 11.85 -0.40
C ALA A 41 0.16 12.14 0.29
N GLU A 42 0.14 12.62 1.52
CA GLU A 42 1.32 12.87 2.33
C GLU A 42 2.10 11.59 2.64
N VAL A 43 1.40 10.49 2.95
CA VAL A 43 2.02 9.17 3.13
C VAL A 43 2.72 8.72 1.84
N ILE A 44 2.05 8.83 0.69
CA ILE A 44 2.63 8.49 -0.62
C ILE A 44 3.84 9.36 -0.93
N ASN A 45 3.75 10.67 -0.70
CA ASN A 45 4.85 11.62 -0.95
C ASN A 45 6.07 11.34 -0.08
N THR A 46 5.85 10.82 1.14
CA THR A 46 6.94 10.45 2.06
C THR A 46 7.61 9.15 1.62
N VAL A 47 6.83 8.13 1.23
CA VAL A 47 7.34 6.78 0.96
C VAL A 47 7.89 6.62 -0.46
N LYS A 48 7.22 7.21 -1.46
CA LYS A 48 7.55 7.06 -2.88
C LYS A 48 9.00 7.41 -3.24
N PRO A 49 9.60 8.54 -2.80
CA PRO A 49 10.99 8.85 -3.16
C PRO A 49 11.97 7.83 -2.57
N VAL A 50 11.78 7.43 -1.31
CA VAL A 50 12.63 6.45 -0.63
C VAL A 50 12.54 5.07 -1.30
N PHE A 51 11.32 4.65 -1.65
CA PHE A 51 11.13 3.40 -2.36
C PHE A 51 11.81 3.43 -3.73
N SER A 52 11.66 4.52 -4.48
CA SER A 52 12.33 4.67 -5.78
C SER A 52 13.86 4.63 -5.66
N GLU A 53 14.44 5.24 -4.62
CA GLU A 53 15.89 5.22 -4.36
C GLU A 53 16.42 3.80 -4.10
N HIS A 54 15.62 2.96 -3.43
CA HIS A 54 15.97 1.58 -3.13
C HIS A 54 15.44 0.57 -4.16
N GLY A 55 14.98 1.03 -5.33
CA GLY A 55 14.49 0.15 -6.39
C GLY A 55 13.21 -0.62 -6.03
N LEU A 56 12.41 -0.11 -5.09
CA LEU A 56 11.16 -0.68 -4.63
C LEU A 56 9.96 -0.03 -5.33
N SER A 57 8.92 -0.82 -5.58
CA SER A 57 7.63 -0.33 -6.09
C SER A 57 6.48 -1.10 -5.47
N VAL A 58 5.33 -0.44 -5.34
CA VAL A 58 4.08 -1.03 -4.82
C VAL A 58 3.01 -0.91 -5.89
N THR A 59 2.27 -1.98 -6.14
CA THR A 59 1.10 -2.01 -7.03
C THR A 59 -0.08 -2.62 -6.29
N GLN A 60 -1.27 -2.05 -6.48
CA GLN A 60 -2.51 -2.57 -5.93
C GLN A 60 -3.43 -2.98 -7.08
N LEU A 61 -3.84 -4.25 -7.07
CA LEU A 61 -4.66 -4.88 -8.09
C LEU A 61 -6.05 -5.18 -7.48
N PRO A 62 -7.04 -4.30 -7.69
CA PRO A 62 -8.39 -4.53 -7.20
C PRO A 62 -9.10 -5.59 -8.04
N ALA A 63 -9.93 -6.39 -7.39
CA ALA A 63 -10.83 -7.34 -8.02
C ALA A 63 -12.17 -7.39 -7.26
N TYR A 64 -13.21 -7.83 -7.96
CA TYR A 64 -14.54 -8.01 -7.40
C TYR A 64 -15.13 -9.33 -7.88
N GLU A 65 -15.51 -10.20 -6.95
CA GLU A 65 -16.11 -11.49 -7.25
C GLU A 65 -17.10 -11.89 -6.15
N ASN A 66 -18.30 -12.35 -6.54
CA ASN A 66 -19.32 -12.90 -5.63
C ASN A 66 -19.65 -12.01 -4.41
N GLY A 67 -19.70 -10.68 -4.59
CA GLY A 67 -19.99 -9.74 -3.50
C GLY A 67 -18.81 -9.51 -2.55
N LEU A 68 -17.60 -9.99 -2.87
CA LEU A 68 -16.36 -9.62 -2.19
C LEU A 68 -15.53 -8.68 -3.08
N VAL A 69 -15.09 -7.58 -2.50
CA VAL A 69 -14.00 -6.76 -3.04
C VAL A 69 -12.71 -7.28 -2.45
N SER A 70 -11.70 -7.46 -3.29
CA SER A 70 -10.36 -7.83 -2.89
C SER A 70 -9.33 -6.91 -3.50
N VAL A 71 -8.24 -6.66 -2.79
CA VAL A 71 -7.08 -5.94 -3.30
C VAL A 71 -5.85 -6.77 -3.04
N GLU A 72 -5.19 -7.24 -4.11
CA GLU A 72 -3.84 -7.77 -4.01
C GLU A 72 -2.86 -6.59 -4.01
N THR A 73 -2.05 -6.50 -2.97
CA THR A 73 -0.93 -5.56 -2.91
C THR A 73 0.36 -6.31 -3.20
N VAL A 74 1.07 -5.90 -4.24
CA VAL A 74 2.36 -6.48 -4.66
C VAL A 74 3.46 -5.46 -4.40
N LEU A 75 4.47 -5.85 -3.62
CA LEU A 75 5.71 -5.12 -3.42
C LEU A 75 6.81 -5.79 -4.25
N MET A 76 7.48 -5.01 -5.10
CA MET A 76 8.47 -5.50 -6.06
C MET A 76 9.79 -4.76 -5.90
N HIS A 77 10.90 -5.45 -6.16
CA HIS A 77 12.24 -4.90 -6.25
C HIS A 77 12.75 -4.93 -7.70
N SER A 78 13.69 -4.06 -8.05
CA SER A 78 14.31 -3.96 -9.38
C SER A 78 14.99 -5.25 -9.86
N SER A 79 15.35 -6.15 -8.94
CA SER A 79 15.86 -7.50 -9.28
C SER A 79 14.79 -8.48 -9.76
N GLY A 80 13.51 -8.09 -9.73
CA GLY A 80 12.37 -8.95 -10.05
C GLY A 80 11.84 -9.77 -8.86
N GLN A 81 12.47 -9.69 -7.69
CA GLN A 81 11.94 -10.28 -6.47
C GLN A 81 10.71 -9.53 -5.96
N TRP A 82 9.74 -10.26 -5.43
CA TRP A 82 8.46 -9.68 -5.03
C TRP A 82 7.81 -10.42 -3.86
N LEU A 83 6.92 -9.73 -3.16
CA LEU A 83 5.97 -10.30 -2.21
C LEU A 83 4.59 -9.73 -2.47
N SER A 84 3.53 -10.51 -2.23
CA SER A 84 2.17 -10.03 -2.31
C SER A 84 1.28 -10.56 -1.20
N SER A 85 0.22 -9.81 -0.93
CA SER A 85 -0.86 -10.26 -0.04
C SER A 85 -2.18 -9.67 -0.51
N THR A 86 -3.24 -10.44 -0.34
CA THR A 86 -4.59 -10.03 -0.70
C THR A 86 -5.41 -9.79 0.56
N ILE A 87 -6.07 -8.63 0.62
CA ILE A 87 -7.13 -8.36 1.58
C ILE A 87 -8.47 -8.41 0.86
N SER A 88 -9.50 -8.95 1.51
CA SER A 88 -10.85 -9.02 0.97
C SER A 88 -11.88 -8.59 2.01
N SER A 89 -12.96 -7.98 1.54
CA SER A 89 -14.12 -7.59 2.36
C SER A 89 -15.41 -7.78 1.59
N PRO A 90 -16.50 -8.23 2.23
CA PRO A 90 -17.82 -8.21 1.62
C PRO A 90 -18.27 -6.77 1.37
N VAL A 91 -19.05 -6.55 0.30
CA VAL A 91 -19.74 -5.29 0.05
C VAL A 91 -21.19 -5.34 0.53
N ALA A 92 -21.66 -4.26 1.15
CA ALA A 92 -23.04 -4.15 1.62
C ALA A 92 -24.04 -4.01 0.46
N LYS A 93 -23.62 -3.35 -0.63
CA LYS A 93 -24.38 -3.22 -1.88
C LYS A 93 -23.53 -3.69 -3.04
N GLN A 94 -24.08 -4.53 -3.89
CA GLN A 94 -23.40 -5.08 -5.07
C GLN A 94 -23.56 -4.14 -6.28
N ASP A 95 -23.19 -2.88 -6.07
CA ASP A 95 -23.18 -1.84 -7.09
C ASP A 95 -21.85 -1.06 -7.03
N ALA A 96 -21.60 -0.19 -8.02
CA ALA A 96 -20.37 0.59 -8.09
C ALA A 96 -20.17 1.48 -6.84
N GLN A 97 -21.27 1.95 -6.24
CA GLN A 97 -21.22 2.77 -5.04
C GLN A 97 -20.79 1.95 -3.82
N GLY A 98 -21.29 0.72 -3.67
CA GLY A 98 -20.91 -0.19 -2.59
C GLY A 98 -19.46 -0.65 -2.67
N VAL A 99 -18.91 -0.78 -3.88
CA VAL A 99 -17.47 -1.06 -4.09
C VAL A 99 -16.60 0.16 -3.75
N GLY A 100 -17.05 1.37 -4.11
CA GLY A 100 -16.30 2.62 -3.91
C GLY A 100 -16.60 3.37 -2.61
N SER A 101 -17.42 2.82 -1.71
CA SER A 101 -17.83 3.49 -0.48
C SER A 101 -16.64 3.59 0.49
N THR A 102 -16.19 4.82 0.73
CA THR A 102 -15.13 5.18 1.70
C THR A 102 -15.70 5.62 3.04
#